data_AF-A0A1I4GI99-F1
#
_entry.id   AF-A0A1I4GI99-F1
#
_cell.length_a   1.000
_cell.length_b   1.000
_cell.length_c   1.000
_cell.angle_alpha   90.00
_cell.angle_beta   90.00
_cell.angle_gamma   90.00
#
_symmetry.space_group_name_H-M   'P 1'
#
loop_
_entity.id
_entity.type
_entity.pdbx_description
1 polymer ?
#
loop_
_entity_poly.entity_id
_entity_poly.type
_entity_poly.pdbx_seq_one_letter_code
_entity_poly.pdbx_strand_id
1 'polypeptide(L)'
;MPVFAKKLGYNLDKKGIEIVIVQGLSFRHFVPLFENNDLFFKGVIITDNDKKFVDGEESETFEKIESYEKENILEIYNAEKTFEYELLICNEDNSIILETFKKIHPIIFKEVSSSDKKKIFDIINDKSIRKADIALELSKILTNDSDYDIPNYIKEALDFICGD
;
A
#
# COMPACT_ATOMS: atom_id res chain seq x y z
N MET A 1 4.64 4.27 -3.43
CA MET A 1 3.78 5.40 -3.84
C MET A 1 4.32 6.21 -5.02
N PRO A 2 5.46 6.92 -4.97
CA PRO A 2 5.87 7.78 -6.11
C PRO A 2 6.06 7.03 -7.44
N VAL A 3 6.62 5.82 -7.38
CA VAL A 3 6.81 4.96 -8.56
C VAL A 3 5.47 4.57 -9.18
N PHE A 4 4.46 4.24 -8.36
CA PHE A 4 3.12 3.89 -8.83
C PHE A 4 2.39 5.10 -9.43
N ALA A 5 2.46 6.26 -8.77
CA ALA A 5 1.90 7.50 -9.31
C ALA A 5 2.48 7.82 -10.70
N LYS A 6 3.81 7.76 -10.84
CA LYS A 6 4.49 8.00 -12.13
C LYS A 6 4.03 7.01 -13.20
N LYS A 7 3.86 5.73 -12.86
CA LYS A 7 3.35 4.70 -13.78
C LYS A 7 1.93 4.99 -14.26
N LEU A 8 1.07 5.50 -13.38
CA LEU A 8 -0.29 5.93 -13.74
C LEU A 8 -0.32 7.28 -14.48
N GLY A 9 0.84 7.89 -14.76
CA GLY A 9 0.93 9.18 -15.46
C GLY A 9 0.82 10.39 -14.54
N TYR A 10 0.73 10.19 -13.23
CA TYR A 10 0.68 11.27 -12.25
C TYR A 10 2.07 11.76 -11.83
N ASN A 11 2.16 13.06 -11.59
CA ASN A 11 3.33 13.69 -11.00
C ASN A 11 2.90 14.38 -9.70
N LEU A 12 3.19 13.73 -8.56
CA LEU A 12 2.76 14.18 -7.24
C LEU A 12 3.32 15.57 -6.91
N ASP A 13 4.59 15.83 -7.22
CA ASP A 13 5.24 17.12 -6.98
C ASP A 13 4.54 18.26 -7.73
N LYS A 14 4.19 18.04 -9.00
CA LYS A 14 3.47 19.03 -9.83
C LYS A 14 2.04 19.28 -9.34
N LYS A 15 1.42 18.29 -8.68
CA LYS A 15 0.10 18.42 -8.09
C LYS A 15 0.15 18.93 -6.64
N GLY A 16 1.33 19.17 -6.07
CA GLY A 16 1.48 19.65 -4.70
C GLY A 16 1.05 18.62 -3.65
N ILE A 17 1.20 17.33 -3.97
CA ILE A 17 0.79 16.22 -3.10
C ILE A 17 2.00 15.76 -2.29
N GLU A 18 1.87 15.77 -0.96
CA GLU A 18 2.90 15.29 -0.03
C GLU A 18 2.53 13.92 0.54
N ILE A 19 3.50 13.01 0.62
CA ILE A 19 3.31 11.68 1.23
C ILE A 19 3.79 11.73 2.67
N VAL A 20 2.85 11.65 3.61
CA VAL A 20 3.17 11.60 5.04
C VAL A 20 3.12 10.14 5.52
N ILE A 21 4.29 9.59 5.89
CA ILE A 21 4.35 8.26 6.50
C ILE A 21 4.03 8.39 7.98
N VAL A 22 2.94 7.75 8.39
CA VAL A 22 2.46 7.77 9.76
C VAL A 22 2.64 6.39 10.40
N GLN A 23 3.13 6.35 11.64
CA GLN A 23 3.28 5.10 12.38
C GLN A 23 2.01 4.82 13.21
N GLY A 24 1.35 3.70 12.92
CA GLY A 24 0.17 3.22 13.65
C GLY A 24 -1.04 4.17 13.59
N LEU A 25 -1.77 4.30 14.69
CA LEU A 25 -2.99 5.11 14.84
C LEU A 25 -2.78 6.65 14.81
N SER A 26 -1.60 7.09 14.40
CA SER A 26 -1.21 8.50 14.46
C SER A 26 -1.93 9.37 13.42
N PHE A 27 -2.72 8.78 12.52
CA PHE A 27 -3.57 9.48 11.54
C PHE A 27 -4.48 10.54 12.18
N ARG A 28 -4.98 10.26 13.40
CA ARG A 28 -5.86 11.16 14.16
C ARG A 28 -5.32 12.59 14.33
N HIS A 29 -4.00 12.78 14.30
CA HIS A 29 -3.39 14.10 14.47
C HIS A 29 -3.48 14.96 13.20
N PHE A 30 -3.72 14.33 12.05
CA PHE A 30 -3.89 15.00 10.75
C PHE A 30 -5.37 15.20 10.39
N VAL A 31 -6.28 14.38 10.95
CA VAL A 31 -7.73 14.48 10.71
C VAL A 31 -8.27 15.92 10.88
N PRO A 32 -7.87 16.71 11.90
CA PRO A 32 -8.35 18.09 12.06
C PRO A 32 -8.09 19.01 10.86
N LEU A 33 -7.09 18.72 10.01
CA LEU A 33 -6.82 19.47 8.78
C LEU A 33 -7.94 19.35 7.74
N PHE A 34 -8.77 18.31 7.86
CA PHE A 34 -9.89 17.98 6.97
C PHE A 34 -11.25 18.25 7.64
N GLU A 35 -11.25 18.86 8.83
CA GLU A 35 -12.47 19.27 9.55
C GLU A 35 -12.83 20.73 9.32
N ASN A 36 -11.84 21.55 8.98
CA ASN A 36 -12.01 22.98 8.96
C ASN A 36 -12.27 23.48 7.54
N ASN A 37 -13.39 24.17 7.33
CA ASN A 37 -13.78 24.71 6.02
C ASN A 37 -12.83 25.80 5.49
N ASP A 38 -11.94 26.32 6.34
CA ASP A 38 -10.95 27.33 5.97
C ASP A 38 -9.71 26.73 5.29
N LEU A 39 -9.54 25.39 5.35
CA LEU A 39 -8.44 24.68 4.73
C LEU A 39 -8.97 23.74 3.64
N PHE A 40 -8.68 24.06 2.38
CA PHE A 40 -9.13 23.28 1.22
C PHE A 40 -8.20 22.11 0.91
N PHE A 41 -7.80 21.34 1.92
CA PHE A 41 -7.00 20.13 1.69
C PHE A 41 -7.91 18.95 1.34
N LYS A 42 -7.58 18.25 0.26
CA LYS A 42 -7.99 16.87 0.05
C LYS A 42 -6.92 15.95 0.59
N GLY A 43 -7.32 14.80 1.12
CA GLY A 43 -6.41 13.83 1.71
C GLY A 43 -6.83 12.41 1.40
N VAL A 44 -5.85 11.52 1.43
CA VAL A 44 -6.08 10.08 1.38
C VAL A 44 -5.33 9.42 2.51
N ILE A 45 -6.00 8.51 3.21
CA ILE A 45 -5.37 7.57 4.13
C ILE A 45 -5.26 6.23 3.42
N ILE A 46 -4.02 5.72 3.32
CA ILE A 46 -3.75 4.36 2.85
C ILE A 46 -3.29 3.54 4.04
N THR A 47 -3.97 2.43 4.33
CA THR A 47 -3.65 1.54 5.46
C THR A 47 -3.84 0.08 5.10
N ASP A 48 -3.35 -0.83 5.93
CA ASP A 48 -3.74 -2.24 5.88
C ASP A 48 -4.97 -2.44 6.80
N ASN A 49 -5.83 -3.43 6.52
CA ASN A 49 -6.94 -3.81 7.44
C ASN A 49 -6.46 -4.52 8.71
N ASP A 50 -5.17 -4.88 8.77
CA ASP A 50 -4.55 -5.63 9.87
C ASP A 50 -5.29 -6.94 10.21
N LYS A 51 -5.91 -7.58 9.20
CA LYS A 51 -6.60 -8.86 9.40
C LYS A 51 -5.61 -9.91 9.92
N LYS A 52 -5.88 -10.46 11.11
CA LYS A 52 -5.04 -11.51 11.73
C LYS A 52 -5.09 -12.84 10.97
N PHE A 53 -6.13 -13.05 10.16
CA PHE A 53 -6.35 -14.27 9.38
C PHE A 53 -6.82 -13.91 7.98
N VAL A 54 -6.64 -14.83 7.03
CA VAL A 54 -7.06 -14.65 5.63
C VAL A 54 -8.54 -14.28 5.50
N ASP A 55 -9.39 -14.81 6.38
CA ASP A 55 -10.85 -14.55 6.43
C ASP A 55 -11.27 -13.89 7.76
N GLY A 56 -10.37 -13.15 8.40
CA GLY A 56 -10.61 -12.51 9.69
C GLY A 56 -11.46 -11.24 9.60
N GLU A 57 -12.06 -10.87 10.72
CA GLU A 57 -12.68 -9.55 10.91
C GLU A 57 -11.61 -8.45 10.91
N GLU A 58 -12.06 -7.23 10.62
CA GLU A 58 -11.23 -6.03 10.64
C GLU A 58 -10.73 -5.73 12.05
N SER A 59 -9.61 -5.01 12.13
CA SER A 59 -9.08 -4.62 13.43
C SER A 59 -9.84 -3.41 13.99
N GLU A 60 -9.98 -3.32 15.32
CA GLU A 60 -10.47 -2.10 16.01
C GLU A 60 -9.67 -0.83 15.63
N THR A 61 -8.44 -1.02 15.12
CA THR A 61 -7.59 0.07 14.62
C THR A 61 -8.10 0.58 13.28
N PHE A 62 -8.44 -0.34 12.37
CA PHE A 62 -9.02 -0.01 11.09
C PHE A 62 -10.40 0.64 11.24
N GLU A 63 -11.29 0.10 12.07
CA GLU A 63 -12.62 0.70 12.33
C GLU A 63 -12.53 2.18 12.78
N LYS A 64 -11.52 2.51 13.61
CA LYS A 64 -11.29 3.89 14.03
C LYS A 64 -10.79 4.77 12.90
N ILE A 65 -9.94 4.23 12.02
CA ILE A 65 -9.47 4.96 10.85
C ILE A 65 -10.65 5.22 9.92
N GLU A 66 -11.45 4.20 9.62
CA GLU A 66 -12.64 4.28 8.77
C GLU A 66 -13.61 5.39 9.23
N SER A 67 -13.77 5.55 10.55
CA SER A 67 -14.60 6.63 11.13
C SER A 67 -14.14 8.06 10.79
N TYR A 68 -12.92 8.24 10.28
CA TYR A 68 -12.40 9.54 9.84
C TYR A 68 -12.81 9.90 8.42
N GLU A 69 -13.42 8.97 7.67
CA GLU A 69 -13.79 9.20 6.28
C GLU A 69 -14.71 10.41 6.12
N LYS A 70 -14.42 11.20 5.10
CA LYS A 70 -15.21 12.34 4.66
C LYS A 70 -15.30 12.34 3.17
N GLU A 71 -16.48 12.04 2.67
CA GLU A 71 -16.78 11.98 1.25
C GLU A 71 -16.19 13.21 0.52
N ASN A 72 -15.42 12.96 -0.54
CA ASN A 72 -14.76 13.97 -1.37
C ASN A 72 -13.69 14.86 -0.69
N ILE A 73 -13.37 14.64 0.59
CA ILE A 73 -12.40 15.44 1.36
C ILE A 73 -11.26 14.56 1.90
N LEU A 74 -11.60 13.51 2.64
CA LEU A 74 -10.65 12.58 3.25
C LEU A 74 -11.14 11.16 3.01
N GLU A 75 -10.62 10.51 1.98
CA GLU A 75 -11.00 9.13 1.63
C GLU A 75 -10.00 8.12 2.18
N ILE A 76 -10.51 6.91 2.43
CA ILE A 76 -9.75 5.84 3.06
C ILE A 76 -9.69 4.66 2.13
N TYR A 77 -8.47 4.23 1.81
CA TYR A 77 -8.21 3.09 0.94
C TYR A 77 -7.36 2.09 1.69
N ASN A 78 -7.72 0.82 1.58
CA ASN A 78 -7.13 -0.21 2.41
C ASN A 78 -6.68 -1.43 1.64
N ALA A 79 -5.57 -2.02 2.08
CA ALA A 79 -5.26 -3.39 1.74
C ALA A 79 -6.16 -4.32 2.58
N GLU A 80 -6.80 -5.27 1.92
CA GLU A 80 -7.56 -6.34 2.56
C GLU A 80 -6.68 -7.15 3.53
N LYS A 81 -5.39 -7.36 3.19
CA LYS A 81 -4.44 -8.10 4.02
C LYS A 81 -3.25 -7.23 4.43
N THR A 82 -2.30 -7.07 3.52
CA THR A 82 -1.12 -6.22 3.67
C THR A 82 -0.65 -5.78 2.29
N PHE A 83 0.05 -4.66 2.22
CA PHE A 83 0.65 -4.18 0.97
C PHE A 83 1.47 -5.26 0.24
N GLU A 84 2.39 -5.96 0.92
CA GLU A 84 3.25 -6.93 0.24
C GLU A 84 2.46 -8.12 -0.31
N TYR A 85 1.44 -8.55 0.43
CA TYR A 85 0.60 -9.65 0.02
C TYR A 85 -0.11 -9.30 -1.28
N GLU A 86 -0.80 -8.17 -1.31
CA GLU A 86 -1.55 -7.76 -2.49
C GLU A 86 -0.67 -7.48 -3.68
N LEU A 87 0.50 -6.87 -3.47
CA LEU A 87 1.45 -6.65 -4.54
C LEU A 87 1.90 -7.96 -5.19
N LEU A 88 2.14 -9.01 -4.39
CA LEU A 88 2.52 -10.33 -4.91
C LEU A 88 1.34 -11.02 -5.62
N ILE A 89 0.12 -10.91 -5.09
CA ILE A 89 -1.06 -11.55 -5.68
C ILE A 89 -1.48 -10.88 -6.99
N CYS A 90 -1.52 -9.54 -7.06
CA CYS A 90 -1.88 -8.86 -8.31
C CYS A 90 -0.81 -9.01 -9.40
N ASN A 91 0.39 -9.44 -9.03
CA ASN A 91 1.50 -9.75 -9.94
C ASN A 91 1.81 -11.25 -10.00
N GLU A 92 0.83 -12.14 -9.81
CA GLU A 92 1.11 -13.59 -9.72
C GLU A 92 1.75 -14.18 -10.99
N ASP A 93 1.44 -13.59 -12.15
CA ASP A 93 2.00 -13.95 -13.45
C ASP A 93 3.33 -13.23 -13.76
N ASN A 94 3.70 -12.22 -12.96
CA ASN A 94 4.91 -11.45 -13.14
C ASN A 94 5.94 -11.78 -12.06
N SER A 95 6.99 -12.49 -12.48
CA SER A 95 8.02 -12.97 -11.56
C SER A 95 8.87 -11.86 -10.94
N ILE A 96 8.91 -10.64 -11.48
CA ILE A 96 9.86 -9.61 -11.03
C ILE A 96 9.67 -9.22 -9.56
N ILE A 97 8.41 -9.18 -9.11
CA ILE A 97 8.10 -8.87 -7.71
C ILE A 97 8.59 -10.02 -6.83
N LEU A 98 8.15 -11.26 -7.09
CA LEU A 98 8.54 -12.43 -6.31
C LEU A 98 10.06 -12.66 -6.29
N GLU A 99 10.74 -12.47 -7.42
CA GLU A 99 12.19 -12.59 -7.52
C GLU A 99 12.92 -11.51 -6.69
N THR A 100 12.32 -10.32 -6.55
CA THR A 100 12.86 -9.30 -5.63
C THR A 100 12.77 -9.75 -4.16
N PHE A 101 11.64 -10.34 -3.76
CA PHE A 101 11.50 -10.92 -2.41
C PHE A 101 12.51 -12.06 -2.18
N LYS A 102 12.67 -12.97 -3.16
CA LYS A 102 13.68 -14.05 -3.10
C LYS A 102 15.11 -13.53 -3.04
N LYS A 103 15.43 -12.46 -3.76
CA LYS A 103 16.76 -11.83 -3.73
C LYS A 103 17.11 -11.33 -2.34
N ILE A 104 16.17 -10.68 -1.65
CA ILE A 104 16.40 -10.14 -0.30
C ILE A 104 16.35 -11.25 0.76
N HIS A 105 15.47 -12.23 0.60
CA HIS A 105 15.25 -13.31 1.57
C HIS A 105 15.26 -14.70 0.91
N PRO A 106 16.41 -15.17 0.42
CA PRO A 106 16.49 -16.40 -0.37
C PRO A 106 16.13 -17.65 0.42
N ILE A 107 16.38 -17.65 1.74
CA ILE A 107 16.05 -18.79 2.61
C ILE A 107 14.54 -18.82 2.89
N ILE A 108 13.93 -17.67 3.19
CA ILE A 108 12.52 -17.58 3.56
C ILE A 108 11.64 -17.87 2.33
N PHE A 109 12.03 -17.39 1.15
CA PHE A 109 11.27 -17.56 -0.09
C PHE A 109 11.72 -18.74 -0.97
N LYS A 110 12.59 -19.63 -0.47
CA LYS A 110 13.26 -20.69 -1.26
C LYS A 110 12.29 -21.57 -2.07
N GLU A 111 11.11 -21.86 -1.52
CA GLU A 111 10.11 -22.76 -2.12
C GLU A 111 8.74 -22.08 -2.24
N VAL A 112 8.72 -20.77 -2.41
CA VAL A 112 7.47 -20.00 -2.59
C VAL A 112 7.18 -19.86 -4.08
N SER A 113 6.01 -20.32 -4.50
CA SER A 113 5.43 -19.98 -5.80
C SER A 113 4.45 -18.81 -5.64
N SER A 114 4.26 -18.02 -6.69
CA SER A 114 3.27 -16.92 -6.72
C SER A 114 1.84 -17.41 -6.49
N SER A 115 1.54 -18.66 -6.85
CA SER A 115 0.23 -19.29 -6.67
C SER A 115 -0.08 -19.74 -5.24
N ASP A 116 0.91 -19.88 -4.35
CA ASP A 116 0.70 -20.35 -2.97
C ASP A 116 0.32 -19.21 -2.03
N LYS A 117 -0.92 -18.71 -2.20
CA LYS A 117 -1.44 -17.54 -1.47
C LYS A 117 -1.34 -17.69 0.05
N LYS A 118 -1.52 -18.90 0.58
CA LYS A 118 -1.45 -19.12 2.04
C LYS A 118 0.00 -18.99 2.53
N LYS A 119 0.95 -19.65 1.86
CA LYS A 119 2.37 -19.57 2.22
C LYS A 119 2.92 -18.15 2.08
N ILE A 120 2.49 -17.43 1.04
CA ILE A 120 2.83 -16.00 0.86
C ILE A 120 2.35 -15.18 2.06
N PHE A 121 1.09 -15.35 2.47
CA PHE A 121 0.54 -14.62 3.62
C PHE A 121 1.29 -14.92 4.92
N ASP A 122 1.57 -16.20 5.19
CA ASP A 122 2.29 -16.62 6.40
C ASP A 122 3.72 -16.04 6.44
N ILE A 123 4.41 -16.03 5.30
CA ILE A 123 5.78 -15.51 5.19
C ILE A 123 5.83 -14.00 5.35
N ILE A 124 4.92 -13.26 4.72
CA ILE A 124 4.93 -11.79 4.74
C ILE A 124 4.66 -11.25 6.15
N ASN A 125 3.88 -11.98 6.94
CA ASN A 125 3.59 -11.64 8.33
C ASN A 125 4.74 -11.99 9.29
N ASP A 126 5.79 -12.67 8.81
CA ASP A 126 6.97 -12.94 9.62
C ASP A 126 7.76 -11.64 9.90
N LYS A 127 8.05 -11.39 11.18
CA LYS A 127 8.77 -10.19 11.64
C LYS A 127 10.21 -10.10 11.15
N SER A 128 10.79 -11.20 10.68
CA SER A 128 12.13 -11.25 10.09
C SER A 128 12.17 -10.67 8.67
N ILE A 129 11.01 -10.45 8.03
CA ILE A 129 10.94 -9.80 6.72
C ILE A 129 11.42 -8.35 6.83
N ARG A 130 12.56 -8.09 6.19
CA ARG A 130 13.13 -6.76 5.95
C ARG A 130 12.32 -5.99 4.90
N LYS A 131 11.12 -5.54 5.29
CA LYS A 131 10.17 -4.81 4.42
C LYS A 131 10.78 -3.57 3.78
N ALA A 132 11.56 -2.80 4.54
CA ALA A 132 12.23 -1.59 4.04
C ALA A 132 13.23 -1.89 2.90
N ASP A 133 14.02 -2.97 3.03
CA ASP A 133 14.98 -3.38 2.01
C ASP A 133 14.26 -3.83 0.72
N ILE A 134 13.16 -4.57 0.87
CA ILE A 134 12.31 -4.99 -0.25
C ILE A 134 11.71 -3.77 -0.96
N ALA A 135 11.12 -2.83 -0.21
CA ALA A 135 10.53 -1.62 -0.78
C ALA A 135 11.57 -0.78 -1.54
N LEU A 136 12.77 -0.63 -0.97
CA LEU A 136 13.87 0.08 -1.63
C LEU A 136 14.29 -0.61 -2.93
N GLU A 137 14.44 -1.93 -2.92
CA GLU A 137 14.87 -2.66 -4.11
C GLU A 137 13.79 -2.67 -5.20
N LEU A 138 12.53 -2.89 -4.82
CA LEU A 138 11.39 -2.75 -5.73
C LEU A 138 11.34 -1.36 -6.34
N SER A 139 11.59 -0.29 -5.57
CA SER A 139 11.53 1.07 -6.11
C SER A 139 12.53 1.29 -7.26
N LYS A 140 13.71 0.68 -7.21
CA LYS A 140 14.73 0.80 -8.26
C LYS A 140 14.35 0.03 -9.52
N ILE A 141 13.82 -1.17 -9.34
CA ILE A 141 13.43 -2.07 -10.44
C ILE A 141 12.20 -1.50 -11.14
N LEU A 142 11.15 -1.20 -10.38
CA LEU A 142 9.87 -0.73 -10.89
C LEU A 142 9.90 0.69 -11.47
N THR A 143 10.94 1.48 -11.20
CA THR A 143 11.10 2.81 -11.84
C THR A 143 11.38 2.69 -13.34
N ASN A 144 12.01 1.59 -13.77
CA ASN A 144 12.41 1.36 -15.17
C ASN A 144 11.59 0.27 -15.86
N ASP A 145 10.79 -0.47 -15.11
CA ASP A 145 9.90 -1.51 -15.62
C ASP A 145 8.47 -0.99 -15.75
N SER A 146 7.79 -1.34 -16.82
CA SER A 146 6.37 -1.03 -17.02
C SER A 146 5.49 -2.26 -16.97
N ASP A 147 6.06 -3.46 -16.90
CA ASP A 147 5.33 -4.71 -16.82
C ASP A 147 5.21 -5.09 -15.33
N TYR A 148 4.13 -4.63 -14.69
CA TYR A 148 3.70 -5.00 -13.34
C TYR A 148 2.33 -4.37 -13.06
N ASP A 149 1.56 -4.97 -12.17
CA ASP A 149 0.28 -4.44 -11.71
C ASP A 149 0.42 -3.69 -10.38
N ILE A 150 -0.45 -2.69 -10.21
CA ILE A 150 -0.59 -1.93 -8.97
C ILE A 150 -1.85 -2.44 -8.26
N PRO A 151 -1.81 -2.71 -6.94
CA PRO A 151 -3.00 -3.04 -6.15
C PRO A 151 -4.13 -2.02 -6.33
N ASN A 152 -5.37 -2.49 -6.37
CA ASN A 152 -6.52 -1.66 -6.77
C ASN A 152 -6.74 -0.46 -5.83
N TYR A 153 -6.68 -0.68 -4.51
CA TYR A 153 -6.82 0.37 -3.51
C TYR A 153 -5.79 1.49 -3.67
N ILE A 154 -4.59 1.19 -4.18
CA ILE A 154 -3.56 2.19 -4.47
C ILE A 154 -3.90 2.96 -5.76
N LYS A 155 -4.43 2.28 -6.78
CA LYS A 155 -4.89 2.94 -8.02
C LYS A 155 -6.00 3.93 -7.70
N GLU A 156 -7.03 3.49 -6.98
CA GLU A 156 -8.17 4.31 -6.60
C GLU A 156 -7.75 5.49 -5.70
N ALA A 157 -6.88 5.25 -4.70
CA ALA A 157 -6.30 6.32 -3.90
C ALA A 157 -5.59 7.39 -4.73
N LEU A 158 -4.80 6.97 -5.72
CA LEU A 158 -4.08 7.88 -6.61
C LEU A 158 -5.04 8.59 -7.56
N ASP A 159 -6.03 7.91 -8.09
CA ASP A 159 -7.05 8.47 -8.97
C ASP A 159 -7.92 9.49 -8.22
N PHE A 160 -8.25 9.28 -6.95
CA PHE A 160 -8.98 10.26 -6.16
C PHE A 160 -8.17 11.53 -5.90
N ILE A 161 -6.91 11.38 -5.43
CA ILE A 161 -6.10 12.54 -5.02
C ILE A 161 -5.43 13.25 -6.20
N CYS A 162 -5.16 12.52 -7.29
CA CYS A 162 -4.54 13.06 -8.50
C CYS A 162 -5.52 13.23 -9.67
N GLY A 163 -6.70 12.63 -9.63
CA GLY A 163 -7.74 12.85 -10.64
C GLY A 163 -8.19 14.31 -10.65
N ASP A 164 -8.79 14.71 -11.77
CA ASP A 164 -9.33 16.05 -11.95
C ASP A 164 -10.73 16.18 -11.32
#